data_AF-A0A1S3R3Z1-F1
#
_entry.id   AF-A0A1S3R3Z1-F1
#
_cell.length_a   1.000
_cell.length_b   1.000
_cell.length_c   1.000
_cell.angle_alpha   90.00
_cell.angle_beta   90.00
_cell.angle_gamma   90.00
#
_symmetry.space_group_name_H-M   'P 1'
#
loop_
_entity.id
_entity.type
_entity.pdbx_description
1 polymer ?
#
loop_
_entity_poly.entity_id
_entity_poly.type
_entity_poly.pdbx_seq_one_letter_code
_entity_poly.pdbx_strand_id
1 'polypeptide(L)'
;MIKPYGPMTFIQTDKPIYNPGQTVHFRVVTLDTNFSPVNQLYNIVELEDVNRNRIGQWVNTTSSGNILQLSHPLNSEAPVGSYTIVVWIGEEKIYHNFKVEKYGRLSFSFMLGNVEWMHHNPGTF
;
A
#
# COMPACT_ATOMS: atom_id res chain seq x y z
N MET A 1 28.29 13.17 -9.97
CA MET A 1 27.58 12.42 -11.02
C MET A 1 26.09 12.60 -10.77
N ILE A 2 25.33 13.11 -11.74
CA ILE A 2 23.88 13.27 -11.62
C ILE A 2 23.26 11.98 -12.16
N LYS A 3 22.55 11.22 -11.31
CA LYS A 3 21.71 10.11 -11.81
C LYS A 3 20.50 10.75 -12.50
N PRO A 4 20.20 10.44 -13.77
CA PRO A 4 18.94 10.87 -14.36
C PRO A 4 17.79 10.31 -13.53
N TYR A 5 16.79 11.13 -13.25
CA TYR A 5 15.54 10.66 -12.64
C TYR A 5 14.89 9.67 -13.61
N GLY A 6 14.77 8.41 -13.19
CA GLY A 6 14.07 7.37 -13.94
C GLY A 6 12.59 7.30 -13.57
N PRO A 7 11.81 6.47 -14.28
CA PRO A 7 10.43 6.19 -13.91
C PRO A 7 10.33 5.70 -12.46
N MET A 8 9.28 6.10 -11.76
CA MET A 8 9.03 5.72 -10.37
C MET A 8 7.84 4.78 -10.29
N THR A 9 8.00 3.67 -9.57
CA THR A 9 6.93 2.69 -9.36
C THR A 9 6.35 2.81 -7.94
N PHE A 10 5.04 2.89 -7.85
CA PHE A 10 4.28 2.96 -6.61
C PHE A 10 3.38 1.74 -6.47
N ILE A 11 3.29 1.25 -5.24
CA ILE A 11 2.37 0.18 -4.84
C ILE A 11 1.45 0.73 -3.77
N GLN A 12 0.15 0.47 -3.88
CA GLN A 12 -0.84 0.91 -2.90
C GLN A 12 -1.88 -0.18 -2.69
N THR A 13 -2.17 -0.48 -1.43
CA THR A 13 -3.32 -1.29 -1.01
C THR A 13 -4.57 -0.42 -0.82
N ASP A 14 -5.77 -1.00 -0.97
CA ASP A 14 -7.04 -0.29 -0.71
C ASP A 14 -7.22 0.05 0.78
N LYS A 15 -6.54 -0.70 1.67
CA LYS A 15 -6.50 -0.48 3.12
C LYS A 15 -5.08 -0.68 3.65
N PRO A 16 -4.66 0.07 4.68
CA PRO A 16 -3.38 -0.17 5.34
C PRO A 16 -3.41 -1.40 6.27
N ILE A 17 -4.60 -1.80 6.73
CA ILE A 17 -4.82 -2.91 7.67
C ILE A 17 -5.99 -3.76 7.18
N TYR A 18 -5.81 -5.07 7.14
CA TYR A 18 -6.84 -6.07 6.82
C TYR A 18 -7.10 -6.98 8.01
N ASN A 19 -8.32 -7.50 8.10
CA ASN A 19 -8.63 -8.63 8.94
C ASN A 19 -8.28 -9.95 8.23
N PRO A 20 -7.96 -11.03 8.97
CA PRO A 20 -7.93 -12.38 8.41
C PRO A 20 -9.23 -12.71 7.64
N GLY A 21 -9.11 -13.43 6.53
CA GLY A 21 -10.23 -13.77 5.64
C GLY A 21 -10.64 -12.66 4.65
N GLN A 22 -10.06 -11.46 4.75
CA GLN A 22 -10.33 -10.40 3.76
C GLN A 22 -9.52 -10.59 2.48
N THR A 23 -10.02 -10.00 1.39
CA THR A 23 -9.25 -9.89 0.15
C THR A 23 -8.43 -8.61 0.17
N VAL A 24 -7.13 -8.74 -0.06
CA VAL A 24 -6.21 -7.63 -0.26
C VAL A 24 -6.35 -7.17 -1.69
N HIS A 25 -6.80 -5.93 -1.92
CA HIS A 25 -6.77 -5.30 -3.24
C HIS A 25 -5.62 -4.32 -3.29
N PHE A 26 -4.83 -4.38 -4.35
CA PHE A 26 -3.71 -3.47 -4.51
C PHE A 26 -3.48 -3.08 -5.96
N ARG A 27 -2.80 -1.95 -6.12
CA ARG A 27 -2.49 -1.34 -7.41
C ARG A 27 -1.00 -1.12 -7.51
N VAL A 28 -0.48 -1.31 -8.71
CA VAL A 28 0.89 -0.97 -9.09
C VAL A 28 0.82 0.00 -10.26
N VAL A 29 1.55 1.11 -10.15
CA VAL A 29 1.62 2.13 -11.20
C VAL A 29 3.06 2.60 -11.35
N THR A 30 3.50 2.75 -12.59
CA THR A 30 4.80 3.34 -12.90
C THR A 30 4.57 4.66 -13.62
N LEU A 31 5.20 5.72 -13.13
CA LEU A 31 5.11 7.07 -13.66
C LEU A 31 6.44 7.48 -14.29
N ASP A 32 6.40 8.15 -15.43
CA ASP A 32 7.58 8.78 -16.02
C ASP A 32 7.99 10.07 -15.28
N THR A 33 9.00 10.77 -15.79
CA THR A 33 9.49 12.03 -15.21
C THR A 33 8.49 13.18 -15.27
N ASN A 34 7.43 13.05 -16.08
CA ASN A 34 6.33 14.01 -16.19
C ASN A 34 5.13 13.59 -15.34
N PHE A 35 5.29 12.60 -14.45
CA PHE A 35 4.21 12.01 -13.65
C PHE A 35 3.07 11.41 -14.49
N SER A 36 3.36 11.06 -15.75
CA SER A 36 2.40 10.38 -16.62
C SER A 36 2.54 8.87 -16.46
N PRO A 37 1.43 8.12 -16.33
CA PRO A 37 1.50 6.68 -16.22
C PRO A 37 2.03 6.06 -17.52
N VAL A 38 2.88 5.05 -17.36
CA VAL A 38 3.44 4.29 -18.49
C VAL A 38 3.01 2.83 -18.42
N ASN A 39 2.92 2.19 -19.59
CA ASN A 39 2.70 0.76 -19.67
C ASN A 39 3.99 0.02 -19.30
N GLN A 40 4.03 -0.49 -18.07
CA GLN A 40 5.19 -1.15 -17.49
C GLN A 40 4.94 -2.66 -17.46
N LEU A 41 5.93 -3.42 -17.93
CA LEU A 41 6.01 -4.86 -17.67
C LEU A 41 6.64 -5.07 -16.29
N TYR A 42 5.91 -5.73 -15.40
CA TYR A 42 6.42 -6.19 -14.11
C TYR A 42 6.80 -7.67 -14.25
N ASN A 43 8.08 -7.99 -14.11
CA ASN A 43 8.59 -9.35 -14.29
C ASN A 43 7.93 -10.31 -13.31
N ILE A 44 7.88 -9.91 -12.04
CA ILE A 44 7.24 -10.67 -10.97
C ILE A 44 6.59 -9.69 -9.99
N VAL A 45 5.35 -9.95 -9.61
CA VAL A 45 4.71 -9.34 -8.45
C VAL A 45 4.45 -10.46 -7.45
N GLU A 46 4.85 -10.28 -6.20
CA GLU A 46 4.79 -11.29 -5.15
C GLU A 46 4.11 -10.72 -3.91
N LEU A 47 3.34 -11.56 -3.21
CA LEU A 47 2.81 -11.24 -1.89
C LEU A 47 3.40 -12.23 -0.89
N GLU A 48 4.11 -11.70 0.09
CA GLU A 48 4.78 -12.44 1.15
C GLU A 48 4.02 -12.31 2.48
N ASP A 49 3.89 -13.43 3.19
CA ASP A 49 3.34 -13.47 4.54
C ASP A 49 4.33 -13.00 5.61
N VAL A 50 3.90 -13.04 6.88
CA VAL A 50 4.71 -12.63 8.04
C VAL A 50 6.03 -13.39 8.19
N ASN A 51 6.13 -14.60 7.62
CA ASN A 51 7.29 -15.46 7.66
C ASN A 51 8.12 -15.38 6.36
N ARG A 52 7.79 -14.43 5.46
CA ARG A 52 8.38 -14.29 4.11
C ARG A 52 8.09 -15.48 3.21
N ASN A 53 7.01 -16.23 3.46
CA ASN A 53 6.53 -17.21 2.51
C ASN A 53 5.78 -16.48 1.41
N ARG A 54 6.07 -16.79 0.15
CA ARG A 54 5.32 -16.27 -1.00
C ARG A 54 3.96 -16.96 -1.09
N ILE A 55 2.90 -16.21 -0.82
CA ILE A 55 1.50 -16.70 -0.84
C ILE A 55 0.72 -16.22 -2.07
N GLY A 56 1.22 -15.21 -2.79
CA GLY A 56 0.70 -14.79 -4.09
C GLY A 56 1.81 -14.49 -5.08
N GLN A 57 1.59 -14.77 -6.37
CA GLN A 57 2.54 -14.49 -7.44
C GLN A 57 1.84 -14.20 -8.77
N TRP A 58 2.30 -13.16 -9.47
CA TRP A 58 1.91 -12.83 -10.84
C TRP A 58 3.17 -12.60 -11.68
N VAL A 59 3.26 -13.23 -12.85
CA VAL A 59 4.47 -13.24 -13.68
C VAL A 59 4.20 -12.54 -15.00
N ASN A 60 5.14 -11.71 -15.45
CA ASN A 60 5.10 -10.99 -16.73
C ASN A 60 3.77 -10.26 -16.94
N THR A 61 3.32 -9.53 -15.93
CA THR A 61 2.06 -8.79 -15.97
C THR A 61 2.32 -7.33 -16.33
N THR A 62 1.43 -6.73 -17.11
CA THR A 62 1.56 -5.35 -17.59
C THR A 62 0.47 -4.46 -17.01
N SER A 63 0.76 -3.18 -16.79
CA SER A 63 -0.28 -2.18 -16.50
C SER A 63 -1.13 -1.90 -17.74
N SER A 64 -2.13 -2.76 -18.01
CA SER A 64 -3.02 -2.70 -19.17
C SER A 64 -3.78 -1.37 -19.28
N GLY A 65 -3.13 -0.37 -19.87
CA GLY A 65 -3.68 0.96 -20.10
C GLY A 65 -3.51 1.97 -18.95
N ASN A 66 -2.61 1.73 -17.98
CA ASN A 66 -1.95 2.72 -17.08
C ASN A 66 -1.68 2.17 -15.66
N ILE A 67 -2.60 1.37 -15.11
CA ILE A 67 -2.52 0.89 -13.72
C ILE A 67 -2.76 -0.62 -13.71
N LEU A 68 -1.84 -1.36 -13.09
CA LEU A 68 -2.06 -2.77 -12.79
C LEU A 68 -2.88 -2.88 -11.50
N GLN A 69 -3.96 -3.65 -11.53
CA GLN A 69 -4.81 -3.91 -10.36
C GLN A 69 -4.85 -5.41 -10.10
N LEU A 70 -4.52 -5.82 -8.89
CA LEU A 70 -4.44 -7.22 -8.47
C LEU A 70 -5.16 -7.41 -7.14
N SER A 71 -5.46 -8.66 -6.83
CA SER A 71 -6.09 -9.02 -5.56
C SER A 71 -5.69 -10.40 -5.09
N HIS A 72 -5.63 -10.58 -3.77
CA HIS A 72 -5.34 -11.88 -3.15
C HIS A 72 -6.24 -12.11 -1.93
N PRO A 73 -7.04 -13.20 -1.90
CA PRO A 73 -7.82 -13.56 -0.72
C PRO A 73 -6.91 -14.10 0.38
N LEU A 74 -6.94 -13.50 1.57
CA LEU A 74 -6.26 -14.03 2.76
C LEU A 74 -7.08 -15.20 3.34
N ASN A 75 -6.39 -16.19 3.89
CA ASN A 75 -7.02 -17.24 4.68
C ASN A 75 -7.74 -16.64 5.91
N SER A 76 -8.87 -17.22 6.34
CA SER A 76 -9.55 -16.86 7.59
C SER A 76 -8.67 -16.99 8.84
N GLU A 77 -7.65 -17.83 8.76
CA GLU A 77 -6.63 -18.07 9.80
C GLU A 77 -5.28 -17.41 9.46
N ALA A 78 -5.25 -16.45 8.51
CA ALA A 78 -4.03 -15.75 8.14
C ALA A 78 -3.31 -15.18 9.39
N PRO A 79 -2.00 -15.44 9.56
CA PRO A 79 -1.24 -14.91 10.69
C PRO A 79 -1.33 -13.39 10.79
N VAL A 80 -1.52 -12.88 12.01
CA VAL A 80 -1.45 -11.45 12.29
C VAL A 80 0.00 -10.98 12.17
N GLY A 81 0.23 -9.84 11.52
CA GLY A 81 1.56 -9.27 11.36
C GLY A 81 1.70 -8.42 10.10
N SER A 82 2.96 -8.12 9.74
CA SER A 82 3.29 -7.36 8.54
C SER A 82 3.43 -8.29 7.34
N TYR A 83 2.75 -7.94 6.26
CA TYR A 83 2.83 -8.60 4.96
C TYR A 83 3.50 -7.64 3.98
N THR A 84 4.11 -8.19 2.94
CA THR A 84 4.87 -7.41 1.98
C THR A 84 4.46 -7.75 0.56
N ILE A 85 4.18 -6.72 -0.24
CA ILE A 85 4.07 -6.83 -1.70
C ILE A 85 5.44 -6.45 -2.27
N VAL A 86 6.00 -7.32 -3.10
CA VAL A 86 7.27 -7.10 -3.79
C VAL A 86 7.00 -7.05 -5.29
N VAL A 87 7.48 -6.01 -5.95
CA VAL A 87 7.40 -5.85 -7.42
C VAL A 87 8.81 -5.84 -7.98
N TRP A 88 9.05 -6.72 -8.96
CA TRP A 88 10.30 -6.86 -9.67
C TRP A 88 10.20 -6.25 -11.07
N ILE A 89 11.14 -5.34 -11.38
CA ILE A 89 11.31 -4.73 -12.70
C ILE A 89 12.79 -4.87 -13.09
N GLY A 90 13.10 -5.82 -13.95
CA GLY A 90 14.47 -6.27 -14.18
C GLY A 90 15.10 -6.73 -12.87
N GLU A 91 16.17 -6.05 -12.45
CA GLU A 91 16.87 -6.31 -11.19
C GLU A 91 16.36 -5.47 -10.01
N GLU A 92 15.49 -4.48 -10.28
CA GLU A 92 14.96 -3.58 -9.26
C GLU A 92 13.80 -4.22 -8.49
N LYS A 93 13.78 -3.98 -7.17
CA LYS A 93 12.71 -4.39 -6.27
C LYS A 93 12.06 -3.17 -5.62
N ILE A 94 10.74 -3.12 -5.71
CA ILE A 94 9.91 -2.15 -5.01
C ILE A 94 9.09 -2.89 -3.96
N TYR A 95 9.03 -2.36 -2.75
CA TYR A 95 8.38 -2.98 -1.61
C TYR A 95 7.23 -2.12 -1.10
N HIS A 96 6.16 -2.76 -0.65
CA HIS A 96 5.08 -2.12 0.07
C HIS A 96 4.54 -3.02 1.16
N ASN A 97 4.44 -2.47 2.37
CA ASN A 97 3.99 -3.22 3.53
C ASN A 97 2.55 -2.86 3.86
N PHE A 98 1.77 -3.87 4.23
CA PHE A 98 0.47 -3.70 4.87
C PHE A 98 0.37 -4.62 6.08
N LYS A 99 -0.62 -4.39 6.93
CA LYS A 99 -0.81 -5.20 8.12
C LYS A 99 -2.03 -6.10 8.02
N VAL A 100 -1.92 -7.27 8.62
CA VAL A 100 -3.08 -8.10 8.98
C VAL A 100 -3.21 -8.04 10.50
N GLU A 101 -4.33 -7.53 11.00
CA GLU A 101 -4.62 -7.43 12.43
C GLU A 101 -6.09 -7.82 12.65
N LYS A 102 -6.41 -8.40 13.82
CA LYS A 102 -7.79 -8.72 14.17
C LYS A 102 -8.44 -7.50 14.83
N TYR A 103 -9.28 -6.78 14.09
CA TYR A 103 -10.05 -5.66 14.59
C TYR A 103 -11.54 -5.83 14.28
N GLY A 104 -12.38 -5.60 15.28
CA GLY A 104 -13.82 -5.55 15.09
C GLY A 104 -14.22 -4.31 14.28
N ARG A 105 -15.33 -4.38 13.55
CA ARG A 105 -15.92 -3.20 12.90
C ARG A 105 -16.43 -2.25 13.99
N LEU A 106 -15.66 -1.22 14.31
CA LEU A 106 -16.15 -0.08 15.09
C LEU A 106 -16.87 0.90 14.15
N SER A 107 -18.13 1.24 14.44
CA SER A 107 -18.91 2.23 13.69
C SER A 107 -19.20 3.45 14.56
N PHE A 108 -18.19 4.28 14.81
CA PHE A 108 -18.37 5.61 15.41
C PHE A 108 -17.35 6.58 14.78
N SER A 109 -17.77 7.80 14.46
CA SER A 109 -16.89 8.86 13.95
C SER A 109 -16.62 9.86 15.07
N PHE A 110 -15.36 9.98 15.50
CA PHE A 110 -14.95 11.05 16.40
C PHE A 110 -14.36 12.20 15.57
N MET A 111 -15.05 13.34 15.56
CA MET A 111 -14.46 14.58 15.08
C MET A 111 -13.64 15.17 16.24
N LEU A 112 -12.33 14.96 16.22
CA LEU A 112 -11.42 15.69 17.12
C LEU A 112 -11.31 17.13 16.61
N GLY A 113 -12.13 18.02 17.17
CA GLY A 113 -11.95 19.45 17.00
C GLY A 113 -10.78 19.92 17.86
N ASN A 114 -9.72 20.46 17.25
CA ASN A 114 -8.71 21.23 17.98
C ASN A 114 -9.38 22.49 18.55
N VAL A 115 -9.41 22.63 19.88
CA VAL A 115 -9.80 23.88 20.55
C VAL A 115 -8.52 24.65 20.86
N GLU A 116 -8.01 25.41 19.89
CA GLU A 116 -6.83 26.27 20.07
C GLU A 116 -7.14 27.72 20.46
N TRP A 117 -8.37 28.06 20.85
CA TRP A 117 -8.71 29.44 21.24
C TRP A 117 -9.38 29.54 22.62
N MET A 118 -8.67 29.17 23.67
CA MET A 118 -8.96 29.65 25.03
C MET A 118 -7.68 30.13 25.71
N HIS A 119 -7.07 31.20 25.18
CA HIS A 119 -6.18 32.02 26.00
C HIS A 119 -7.03 32.93 26.90
N HIS A 120 -6.83 32.75 28.20
CA HIS A 120 -7.10 33.73 29.24
C HIS A 120 -6.64 35.13 28.81
N ASN A 121 -7.47 36.14 29.08
CA ASN A 121 -6.97 37.49 29.30
C ASN A 121 -7.12 37.81 30.81
N PRO A 122 -6.01 37.91 31.57
CA PRO A 122 -6.05 38.36 32.95
C PRO A 122 -5.94 39.90 33.03
N GLY A 123 -6.86 40.52 33.80
CA GLY A 123 -6.79 41.92 34.25
C GLY A 123 -7.52 42.91 33.33
N THR A 124 -8.17 43.96 33.82
CA THR A 124 -8.11 44.66 35.11
C THR A 124 -9.44 45.40 35.39
N PHE A 125 -9.61 45.85 36.64
CA PHE A 125 -10.66 46.72 37.20
C PHE A 125 -11.26 47.77 36.26
#